data_AF-A0A151ERD6-F1
#
_entry.id   AF-A0A151ERD6-F1
#
_cell.length_a   1.000
_cell.length_b   1.000
_cell.length_c   1.000
_cell.angle_alpha   90.00
_cell.angle_beta   90.00
_cell.angle_gamma   90.00
#
_symmetry.space_group_name_H-M   'P 1'
#
loop_
_entity.id
_entity.type
_entity.pdbx_description
1 polymer ?
#
loop_
_entity_poly.entity_id
_entity_poly.type
_entity_poly.pdbx_seq_one_letter_code
_entity_poly.pdbx_strand_id
1 'polypeptide(L)'
;MGKKKNKKKTSQKGKNSSKGHTDFLVISNAVVRTIKGMLYSILELPARHNYQWRPEVILDVVVKAKRRGSCIEDAVKSVNRCCPLVNGIRLPKVPTAHTVFNRIRKVKTKEWIKRFEEANDKLLKIAKRRRIFKGFVDLAVDLHGVPFYGNKNTKGIVGTKKRRGTH
;
A
#
# COMPACT_ATOMS: atom_id res chain seq x y z
N MET A 1 -51.44 1.85 -54.90
CA MET A 1 -50.11 1.26 -54.61
C MET A 1 -49.25 2.28 -53.86
N GLY A 2 -49.19 2.22 -52.53
CA GLY A 2 -48.46 3.18 -51.69
C GLY A 2 -47.52 2.46 -50.73
N LYS A 3 -46.22 2.75 -50.85
CA LYS A 3 -45.09 2.06 -50.20
C LYS A 3 -45.12 2.21 -48.66
N LYS A 4 -45.19 1.09 -47.92
CA LYS A 4 -44.90 1.03 -46.48
C LYS A 4 -43.40 1.30 -46.24
N LYS A 5 -43.05 2.43 -45.62
CA LYS A 5 -41.69 2.71 -45.15
C LYS A 5 -41.46 2.03 -43.79
N ASN A 6 -40.67 0.96 -43.80
CA ASN A 6 -40.12 0.34 -42.58
C ASN A 6 -39.11 1.30 -41.92
N LYS A 7 -39.50 1.92 -40.79
CA LYS A 7 -38.57 2.61 -39.89
C LYS A 7 -37.77 1.56 -39.10
N LYS A 8 -36.52 1.34 -39.49
CA LYS A 8 -35.52 0.64 -38.67
C LYS A 8 -35.39 1.36 -37.32
N LYS A 9 -35.84 0.73 -36.24
CA LYS A 9 -35.45 1.09 -34.87
C LYS A 9 -34.00 0.67 -34.68
N THR A 10 -33.06 1.57 -34.93
CA THR A 10 -31.68 1.40 -34.45
C THR A 10 -31.64 1.66 -32.95
N SER A 11 -31.49 0.56 -32.21
CA SER A 11 -31.16 0.51 -30.79
C SER A 11 -29.97 1.41 -30.46
N GLN A 12 -30.21 2.55 -29.83
CA GLN A 12 -29.17 3.31 -29.13
C GLN A 12 -28.95 2.65 -27.76
N LYS A 13 -28.17 1.57 -27.73
CA LYS A 13 -27.62 0.99 -26.50
C LYS A 13 -26.10 1.18 -26.51
N GLY A 14 -25.60 1.94 -25.53
CA GLY A 14 -24.21 1.84 -25.07
C GLY A 14 -23.30 3.03 -25.36
N LYS A 15 -23.44 4.13 -24.60
CA LYS A 15 -22.36 5.13 -24.41
C LYS A 15 -22.28 5.78 -23.01
N ASN A 16 -22.99 5.26 -22.00
CA ASN A 16 -23.05 5.88 -20.66
C ASN A 16 -22.27 5.14 -19.55
N SER A 17 -21.61 4.02 -19.83
CA SER A 17 -20.99 3.17 -18.79
C SER A 17 -19.57 3.55 -18.37
N SER A 18 -18.84 4.38 -19.14
CA SER A 18 -17.42 4.67 -18.87
C SER A 18 -17.16 5.87 -17.95
N LYS A 19 -18.07 6.86 -17.90
CA LYS A 19 -17.89 8.08 -17.09
C LYS A 19 -17.97 7.82 -15.57
N GLY A 20 -18.91 6.96 -15.13
CA GLY A 20 -19.05 6.65 -13.71
C GLY A 20 -17.85 5.91 -13.10
N HIS A 21 -17.16 5.09 -13.90
CA HIS A 21 -15.99 4.34 -13.43
C HIS A 21 -14.76 5.25 -13.26
N THR A 22 -14.56 6.22 -14.15
CA THR A 22 -13.46 7.19 -14.02
C THR A 22 -13.66 8.09 -12.82
N ASP A 23 -14.89 8.53 -12.56
CA ASP A 23 -15.20 9.43 -11.45
C ASP A 23 -15.01 8.74 -10.09
N PHE A 24 -15.45 7.48 -9.97
CA PHE A 24 -15.22 6.67 -8.77
C PHE A 24 -13.72 6.47 -8.48
N LEU A 25 -12.92 6.18 -9.52
CA LEU A 25 -11.47 5.99 -9.38
C LEU A 25 -10.78 7.27 -8.92
N VAL A 26 -11.20 8.43 -9.45
CA VAL A 26 -10.67 9.74 -9.05
C VAL A 26 -10.99 10.05 -7.59
N ILE A 27 -12.24 9.85 -7.17
CA ILE A 27 -12.68 10.06 -5.78
C ILE A 27 -11.92 9.11 -4.84
N SER A 28 -11.80 7.83 -5.21
CA SER A 28 -11.07 6.83 -4.42
C SER A 28 -9.60 7.24 -4.24
N ASN A 29 -8.92 7.66 -5.32
CA ASN A 29 -7.54 8.11 -5.25
C ASN A 29 -7.36 9.36 -4.39
N ALA A 30 -8.31 10.31 -4.45
CA ALA A 30 -8.29 11.50 -3.62
C ALA A 30 -8.40 11.13 -2.13
N VAL A 31 -9.35 10.26 -1.77
CA VAL A 31 -9.53 9.77 -0.40
C VAL A 31 -8.29 9.03 0.09
N VAL A 32 -7.72 8.14 -0.72
CA VAL A 32 -6.49 7.41 -0.39
C VAL A 32 -5.34 8.37 -0.13
N ARG A 33 -5.21 9.43 -0.95
CA ARG A 33 -4.16 10.44 -0.77
C ARG A 33 -4.33 11.21 0.54
N THR A 34 -5.56 11.60 0.90
CA THR A 34 -5.85 12.26 2.18
C THR A 34 -5.49 11.36 3.35
N ILE A 35 -5.93 10.11 3.33
CA ILE A 35 -5.66 9.13 4.40
C ILE A 35 -4.15 8.89 4.53
N LYS A 36 -3.44 8.69 3.41
CA LYS A 36 -1.99 8.53 3.41
C LYS A 36 -1.27 9.73 4.02
N GLY A 37 -1.65 10.94 3.64
CA GLY A 37 -1.05 12.15 4.20
C GLY A 37 -1.19 12.22 5.72
N MET A 38 -2.38 11.87 6.24
CA MET A 38 -2.64 11.84 7.67
C MET A 38 -1.90 10.73 8.41
N LEU A 39 -1.75 9.55 7.79
CA LEU A 39 -1.06 8.42 8.39
C LEU A 39 0.46 8.61 8.38
N TYR A 40 1.00 9.07 7.26
CA TYR A 40 2.45 9.23 7.10
C TYR A 40 2.99 10.36 7.98
N SER A 41 2.17 11.36 8.32
CA SER A 41 2.55 12.37 9.32
C SER A 41 2.68 11.80 10.74
N ILE A 42 1.96 10.72 11.08
CA ILE A 42 1.99 10.10 12.42
C ILE A 42 3.09 9.02 12.48
N LEU A 43 3.24 8.25 11.40
CA LEU A 43 4.24 7.20 11.31
C LEU A 43 5.68 7.74 11.17
N GLU A 44 5.82 9.02 10.80
CA GLU A 44 7.05 9.83 10.68
C GLU A 44 8.39 9.07 10.73
N LEU A 45 8.97 8.71 9.58
CA LEU A 45 10.32 8.14 9.62
C LEU A 45 11.36 9.24 9.90
N PRO A 46 12.33 9.01 10.80
CA PRO A 46 13.38 9.99 11.10
C PRO A 46 14.08 10.41 9.81
N ALA A 47 14.14 11.71 9.57
CA ALA A 47 14.79 12.32 8.42
C ALA A 47 16.15 12.90 8.84
N ARG A 48 17.16 12.80 7.97
CA ARG A 48 18.46 13.45 8.11
C ARG A 48 18.80 14.11 6.78
N HIS A 49 19.66 15.12 6.81
CA HIS A 49 20.11 15.84 5.61
C HIS A 49 20.71 14.91 4.54
N ASN A 50 21.32 13.78 4.93
CA ASN A 50 21.93 12.80 4.01
C ASN A 50 20.95 11.77 3.44
N TYR A 51 19.65 11.85 3.71
CA TYR A 51 18.69 10.91 3.12
C TYR A 51 18.18 11.40 1.78
N GLN A 52 18.57 10.68 0.73
CA GLN A 52 18.10 10.89 -0.64
C GLN A 52 16.58 10.66 -0.78
N TRP A 53 16.02 9.74 0.00
CA TRP A 53 14.63 9.31 -0.15
C TRP A 53 13.74 9.91 0.91
N ARG A 54 12.61 10.46 0.47
CA ARG A 54 11.56 10.95 1.36
C ARG A 54 10.91 9.81 2.19
N PRO A 55 10.51 10.07 3.46
CA PRO A 55 9.80 9.10 4.30
C PRO A 55 8.61 8.42 3.62
N GLU A 56 7.80 9.19 2.90
CA GLU A 56 6.54 8.76 2.31
C GLU A 56 6.78 7.70 1.23
N VAL A 57 7.86 7.83 0.46
CA VAL A 57 8.24 6.87 -0.58
C VAL A 57 8.59 5.51 0.04
N ILE A 58 9.25 5.53 1.20
CA ILE A 58 9.63 4.31 1.93
C ILE A 58 8.38 3.62 2.48
N LEU A 59 7.47 4.38 3.09
CA LEU A 59 6.20 3.84 3.60
C LEU A 59 5.31 3.30 2.47
N ASP A 60 5.30 3.95 1.31
CA ASP A 60 4.56 3.48 0.13
C ASP A 60 5.05 2.10 -0.35
N VAL A 61 6.38 1.88 -0.36
CA VAL A 61 6.96 0.57 -0.71
C VAL A 61 6.52 -0.51 0.29
N VAL A 62 6.52 -0.21 1.59
CA VAL A 62 6.08 -1.14 2.64
C VAL A 62 4.60 -1.48 2.50
N VAL A 63 3.75 -0.48 2.29
CA VAL A 63 2.31 -0.69 2.07
C VAL A 63 2.08 -1.54 0.84
N LYS A 64 2.85 -1.34 -0.24
CA LYS A 64 2.75 -2.13 -1.46
C LYS A 64 3.21 -3.58 -1.27
N ALA A 65 4.28 -3.81 -0.50
CA ALA A 65 4.71 -5.15 -0.10
C ALA A 65 3.61 -5.88 0.66
N LYS A 66 3.06 -5.25 1.71
CA LYS A 66 2.00 -5.88 2.52
C LYS A 66 0.73 -6.13 1.73
N ARG A 67 0.29 -5.17 0.92
CA ARG A 67 -0.92 -5.31 0.07
C ARG A 67 -0.84 -6.53 -0.84
N ARG A 68 0.36 -6.89 -1.31
CA ARG A 68 0.57 -8.03 -2.21
C ARG A 68 0.93 -9.32 -1.49
N GLY A 69 1.11 -9.29 -0.17
CA GLY A 69 1.67 -10.42 0.57
C GLY A 69 3.10 -10.76 0.15
N SER A 70 3.87 -9.80 -0.37
CA SER A 70 5.22 -10.03 -0.89
C SER A 70 6.31 -9.39 -0.03
N CYS A 71 7.56 -9.81 -0.22
CA CYS A 71 8.73 -9.20 0.41
C CYS A 71 9.00 -7.77 -0.12
N ILE A 72 9.81 -7.01 0.62
CA ILE A 72 10.19 -5.63 0.25
C ILE A 72 10.95 -5.60 -1.07
N GLU A 73 11.81 -6.58 -1.32
CA GLU A 73 12.58 -6.75 -2.55
C GLU A 73 11.68 -6.81 -3.78
N ASP A 74 10.61 -7.60 -3.70
CA ASP A 74 9.67 -7.78 -4.82
C ASP A 74 8.78 -6.54 -5.01
N ALA A 75 8.42 -5.87 -3.91
CA ALA A 75 7.72 -4.60 -3.99
C ALA A 75 8.58 -3.53 -4.69
N VAL A 76 9.85 -3.38 -4.32
CA VAL A 76 10.80 -2.46 -4.95
C VAL A 76 10.97 -2.79 -6.44
N LYS A 77 11.22 -4.07 -6.77
CA LYS A 77 11.32 -4.52 -8.17
C LYS A 77 10.07 -4.19 -8.96
N SER A 78 8.89 -4.44 -8.41
CA SER A 78 7.66 -4.15 -9.12
C SER A 78 7.41 -2.67 -9.28
N VAL A 79 7.73 -1.82 -8.30
CA VAL A 79 7.61 -0.38 -8.50
C VAL A 79 8.54 0.06 -9.63
N ASN A 80 9.80 -0.39 -9.62
CA ASN A 80 10.76 -0.08 -10.67
C ASN A 80 10.36 -0.59 -12.06
N ARG A 81 9.70 -1.76 -12.16
CA ARG A 81 9.16 -2.30 -13.41
C ARG A 81 7.98 -1.49 -13.94
N CYS A 82 7.14 -0.98 -13.04
CA CYS A 82 5.95 -0.20 -13.38
C CYS A 82 6.21 1.31 -13.41
N CYS A 83 7.46 1.78 -13.29
CA CYS A 83 7.76 3.20 -13.35
C CYS A 83 7.40 3.73 -14.74
N PRO A 84 6.39 4.61 -14.86
CA PRO A 84 6.00 5.16 -16.14
C PRO A 84 7.10 6.09 -16.66
N LEU A 85 7.29 6.08 -17.98
CA LEU A 85 8.04 7.12 -18.67
C LEU A 85 7.13 8.35 -18.72
N VAL A 86 7.54 9.44 -18.07
CA VAL A 86 6.86 10.73 -18.19
C VAL A 86 7.73 11.60 -19.07
N ASN A 87 7.21 12.01 -20.24
CA ASN A 87 7.92 12.83 -21.21
C ASN A 87 9.30 12.24 -21.63
N GLY A 88 9.39 10.92 -21.80
CA GLY A 88 10.64 10.23 -22.15
C GLY A 88 11.65 10.11 -21.01
N ILE A 89 11.39 10.71 -19.85
CA ILE A 89 12.25 10.63 -18.67
C ILE A 89 11.76 9.49 -17.78
N ARG A 90 12.69 8.60 -17.45
CA ARG A 90 12.43 7.54 -16.47
C ARG A 90 12.43 8.16 -15.08
N LEU A 91 11.28 8.17 -14.41
CA LEU A 91 11.15 8.69 -13.04
C LEU A 91 12.18 8.04 -12.10
N PRO A 92 12.61 8.75 -11.04
CA PRO A 92 13.64 8.29 -10.14
C PRO A 92 13.29 6.91 -9.56
N LYS A 93 14.26 5.99 -9.63
CA LYS A 93 14.16 4.62 -9.09
C LYS A 93 13.75 4.69 -7.63
N VAL A 94 12.82 3.86 -7.16
CA VAL A 94 12.53 3.77 -5.71
C VAL A 94 13.77 3.31 -4.93
N PRO A 95 13.86 3.59 -3.62
CA PRO A 95 14.96 3.12 -2.77
C PRO A 95 15.16 1.61 -2.90
N THR A 96 16.42 1.17 -2.77
CA THR A 96 16.72 -0.27 -2.70
C THR A 96 16.06 -0.88 -1.46
N ALA A 97 15.79 -2.19 -1.50
CA ALA A 97 15.20 -2.90 -0.37
C ALA A 97 16.04 -2.75 0.92
N HIS A 98 17.36 -2.77 0.79
CA HIS A 98 18.30 -2.50 1.90
C HIS A 98 18.11 -1.10 2.49
N THR A 99 17.97 -0.09 1.64
CA THR A 99 17.73 1.30 2.09
C THR A 99 16.41 1.40 2.86
N VAL A 100 15.34 0.76 2.36
CA VAL A 100 14.03 0.70 3.03
C VAL A 100 14.15 0.04 4.40
N PHE A 101 14.77 -1.15 4.45
CA PHE A 101 14.95 -1.92 5.68
C PHE A 101 15.77 -1.15 6.72
N ASN A 102 16.90 -0.57 6.30
CA ASN A 102 17.76 0.23 7.18
C ASN A 102 17.06 1.47 7.72
N ARG A 103 16.14 2.08 6.95
CA ARG A 103 15.34 3.22 7.41
C ARG A 103 14.34 2.81 8.48
N ILE A 104 13.63 1.69 8.28
CA ILE A 104 12.60 1.22 9.21
C ILE A 104 13.22 0.76 10.54
N ARG A 105 14.38 0.10 10.48
CA ARG A 105 15.10 -0.40 11.67
C ARG A 105 15.65 0.67 12.60
N LYS A 106 15.72 1.93 12.17
CA LYS A 106 16.17 3.05 13.02
C LYS A 106 15.17 3.42 14.10
N VAL A 107 13.90 3.06 13.90
CA VAL A 107 12.83 3.28 14.87
C VAL A 107 12.63 1.98 15.66
N LYS A 108 12.55 2.07 16.98
CA LYS A 108 12.40 0.88 17.83
C LYS A 108 11.02 0.27 17.63
N THR A 109 10.89 -1.05 17.76
CA THR A 109 9.60 -1.75 17.60
C THR A 109 8.51 -1.19 18.52
N LYS A 110 8.83 -0.89 19.79
CA LYS A 110 7.88 -0.28 20.74
C LYS A 110 7.37 1.08 20.26
N GLU A 111 8.24 1.85 19.61
CA GLU A 111 7.89 3.16 19.07
C GLU A 111 6.99 3.02 17.83
N TRP A 112 7.26 2.03 16.97
CA TRP A 112 6.36 1.69 15.87
C TRP A 112 4.95 1.33 16.37
N ILE A 113 4.85 0.48 17.39
CA ILE A 113 3.55 0.07 17.97
C ILE A 113 2.78 1.31 18.42
N LYS A 114 3.40 2.18 19.22
CA LYS A 114 2.77 3.41 19.71
C LYS A 114 2.25 4.30 18.57
N ARG A 115 3.04 4.47 17.51
CA ARG A 115 2.63 5.28 16.34
C ARG A 115 1.50 4.65 15.55
N PHE A 116 1.46 3.32 15.45
CA PHE A 116 0.35 2.61 14.82
C PHE A 116 -0.93 2.70 15.65
N GLU A 117 -0.84 2.60 16.97
CA GLU A 117 -1.97 2.83 17.89
C GLU A 117 -2.53 4.24 17.72
N GLU A 118 -1.67 5.26 17.74
CA GLU A 118 -2.08 6.66 17.53
C GLU A 118 -2.72 6.88 16.15
N ALA A 119 -2.14 6.29 15.11
CA ALA A 119 -2.69 6.35 13.76
C ALA A 119 -4.08 5.71 13.67
N ASN A 120 -4.26 4.54 14.30
CA ASN A 120 -5.53 3.84 14.36
C ASN A 120 -6.58 4.65 15.14
N ASP A 121 -6.23 5.20 16.29
CA ASP A 121 -7.12 6.05 17.09
C ASP A 121 -7.62 7.26 16.29
N LYS A 122 -6.72 7.90 15.54
CA LYS A 122 -7.10 9.03 14.68
C LYS A 122 -8.06 8.61 13.58
N LEU A 123 -7.81 7.47 12.93
CA LEU A 123 -8.71 6.91 11.91
C LEU A 123 -10.08 6.58 12.50
N LEU A 124 -10.12 5.91 13.66
CA LEU A 124 -11.36 5.56 14.36
C LEU A 124 -12.16 6.80 14.77
N LYS A 125 -11.49 7.85 15.27
CA LYS A 125 -12.12 9.14 15.58
C LYS A 125 -12.76 9.80 14.36
N ILE A 126 -12.14 9.68 13.17
CA ILE A 126 -12.70 10.20 11.92
C ILE A 126 -13.91 9.37 11.49
N ALA A 127 -13.78 8.04 11.53
CA ALA A 127 -14.84 7.12 11.17
C ALA A 127 -16.09 7.28 12.06
N LYS A 128 -15.88 7.43 13.39
CA LYS A 128 -16.95 7.73 14.35
C LYS A 128 -17.64 9.06 14.05
N ARG A 129 -16.88 10.14 13.79
CA ARG A 129 -17.45 11.45 13.41
C ARG A 129 -18.27 11.39 12.13
N ARG A 130 -17.82 10.61 11.15
CA ARG A 130 -18.53 10.36 9.90
C ARG A 130 -19.67 9.34 10.01
N ARG A 131 -19.95 8.86 11.23
CA ARG A 131 -21.05 7.91 11.50
C ARG A 131 -20.93 6.61 10.68
N ILE A 132 -19.70 6.20 10.34
CA ILE A 132 -19.42 4.96 9.60
C ILE A 132 -19.86 3.73 10.41
N PHE A 133 -19.72 3.78 11.73
CA PHE A 133 -20.08 2.69 12.65
C PHE A 133 -21.51 2.80 13.18
N LYS A 134 -22.47 3.27 12.37
CA LYS A 134 -23.88 3.33 12.80
C LYS A 134 -24.53 1.95 12.67
N GLY A 135 -25.23 1.52 13.73
CA GLY A 135 -25.93 0.24 13.77
C GLY A 135 -25.02 -0.89 14.25
N PHE A 136 -25.32 -2.12 13.82
CA PHE A 136 -24.47 -3.28 14.10
C PHE A 136 -23.20 -3.21 13.27
N VAL A 137 -22.06 -3.48 13.92
CA VAL A 137 -20.75 -3.54 13.27
C VAL A 137 -20.13 -4.90 13.54
N ASP A 138 -19.55 -5.50 12.50
CA ASP A 138 -18.81 -6.74 12.64
C ASP A 138 -17.39 -6.43 13.12
N LEU A 139 -17.01 -7.04 14.24
CA LEU A 139 -15.65 -6.98 14.76
C LEU A 139 -14.93 -8.29 14.44
N ALA A 140 -13.95 -8.24 13.55
CA ALA A 140 -13.06 -9.37 13.28
C ALA A 140 -11.79 -9.25 14.13
N VAL A 141 -11.59 -10.23 15.03
CA VAL A 141 -10.35 -10.39 15.80
C VAL A 141 -9.65 -11.64 15.31
N ASP A 142 -8.46 -11.48 14.75
CA ASP A 142 -7.62 -12.60 14.30
C ASP A 142 -6.37 -12.70 15.17
N LEU A 143 -6.12 -13.88 15.72
CA LEU A 143 -4.92 -14.19 16.49
C LEU A 143 -4.02 -15.04 15.61
N HIS A 144 -2.85 -14.49 15.24
CA HIS A 144 -1.84 -15.23 14.50
C HIS A 144 -0.58 -15.38 15.35
N GLY A 145 -0.05 -16.60 15.42
CA GLY A 145 1.26 -16.84 16.00
C GLY A 145 2.33 -16.16 15.16
N VAL A 146 3.29 -15.50 15.82
CA VAL A 146 4.50 -15.01 15.13
C VAL A 146 5.45 -16.20 15.00
N PRO A 147 5.74 -16.72 13.79
CA PRO A 147 6.67 -17.82 13.63
C PRO A 147 8.05 -17.41 14.15
N PHE A 148 8.55 -18.14 15.14
CA PHE A 148 9.89 -17.95 15.69
C PHE A 148 10.90 -18.67 14.80
N TYR A 149 11.53 -17.93 13.89
CA TYR A 149 12.61 -18.45 13.04
C TYR A 149 13.94 -18.61 13.77
N GLY A 150 13.97 -18.27 15.07
CA GLY A 150 15.08 -18.58 15.92
C GLY A 150 16.23 -17.56 15.96
N ASN A 151 16.98 -17.55 17.07
CA ASN A 151 18.35 -17.07 17.08
C ASN A 151 19.26 -18.23 16.62
N LYS A 152 20.19 -18.02 15.69
CA LYS A 152 21.13 -19.06 15.22
C LYS A 152 21.85 -19.79 16.37
N ASN A 153 21.93 -19.15 17.54
CA ASN A 153 22.59 -19.68 18.72
C ASN A 153 21.65 -20.39 19.71
N THR A 154 20.32 -20.42 19.52
CA THR A 154 19.44 -21.19 20.40
C THR A 154 19.44 -22.67 19.99
N LYS A 155 19.65 -23.54 20.98
CA LYS A 155 19.69 -25.00 20.82
C LYS A 155 18.39 -25.50 20.16
N GLY A 156 18.51 -26.24 19.06
CA GLY A 156 17.37 -26.79 18.31
C GLY A 156 16.94 -26.00 17.08
N ILE A 157 17.48 -24.80 16.84
CA ILE A 157 17.27 -24.07 15.58
C ILE A 157 18.35 -24.48 14.59
N VAL A 158 17.98 -25.34 13.65
CA VAL A 158 18.83 -25.64 12.50
C VAL A 158 18.63 -24.50 11.51
N GLY A 159 19.59 -23.58 11.40
CA GLY A 159 19.59 -22.58 10.34
C GLY A 159 19.42 -23.25 8.96
N THR A 160 18.90 -22.53 7.97
CA THR A 160 18.78 -23.07 6.61
C THR A 160 20.13 -23.62 6.14
N LYS A 161 20.20 -24.88 5.68
CA LYS A 161 21.42 -25.48 5.14
C LYS A 161 22.03 -24.52 4.11
N LYS A 162 23.34 -24.27 4.20
CA LYS A 162 24.07 -23.51 3.18
C LYS A 162 23.77 -24.14 1.82
N ARG A 163 23.24 -23.34 0.89
CA ARG A 163 23.18 -23.75 -0.53
C ARG A 163 24.61 -23.67 -1.08
N ARG A 164 25.00 -24.64 -1.92
CA ARG A 164 26.31 -24.66 -2.58
C ARG A 164 26.62 -23.27 -3.16
N GLY A 165 27.76 -22.69 -2.79
CA GLY A 165 28.21 -21.39 -3.28
C GLY A 165 27.96 -20.18 -2.35
N THR A 166 27.40 -20.38 -1.16
CA THR A 166 27.37 -19.32 -0.13
C THR A 166 28.43 -19.61 0.92
N HIS A 167 29.55 -18.88 0.89
CA HIS A 167 30.61 -18.94 1.90
C HIS A 167 30.12 -18.44 3.26
#